data_AF-A0A7G3UI15-F1
#
_entry.id   AF-A0A7G3UI15-F1
#
_cell.length_a   1.000
_cell.length_b   1.000
_cell.length_c   1.000
_cell.angle_alpha   90.00
_cell.angle_beta   90.00
_cell.angle_gamma   90.00
#
_symmetry.space_group_name_H-M   'P 1'
#
loop_
_entity.id
_entity.type
_entity.pdbx_description
1 polymer ?
#
loop_
_entity_poly.entity_id
_entity_poly.type
_entity_poly.pdbx_seq_one_letter_code
_entity_poly.pdbx_strand_id
1 'polypeptide(L)' 'MAAHITTTGGDRPVLMTLRVSRDSGRSWGPVTVVHVSEGTEPPLEPMRFPPCCCRLCQSATEATSAR' A
#
# COMPACT_ATOMS: atom_id res chain seq x y z
N MET A 1 -4.20 27.86 0.17
CA MET A 1 -5.59 27.54 -0.19
C MET A 1 -5.80 26.05 0.05
N ALA A 2 -6.41 25.69 1.18
CA ALA A 2 -6.75 24.31 1.48
C ALA A 2 -8.17 24.05 0.97
N ALA A 3 -8.34 23.10 0.06
CA ALA A 3 -9.66 22.70 -0.41
C ALA A 3 -10.28 21.76 0.63
N HIS A 4 -11.32 22.26 1.32
CA HIS A 4 -12.13 21.45 2.20
C HIS A 4 -13.16 20.69 1.36
N ILE A 5 -13.06 19.36 1.33
CA ILE A 5 -14.06 18.51 0.67
C ILE A 5 -15.12 18.19 1.72
N THR A 6 -16.19 18.96 1.76
CA THR A 6 -17.37 18.69 2.60
C THR A 6 -18.24 17.65 1.89
N THR A 7 -18.34 16.45 2.45
CA THR A 7 -19.26 15.41 1.94
C THR A 7 -20.49 15.36 2.84
N THR A 8 -21.62 15.82 2.31
CA THR A 8 -22.95 15.74 2.93
C THR A 8 -23.61 14.43 2.53
N GLY A 9 -23.80 13.51 3.48
CA GLY A 9 -24.48 12.22 3.26
C GLY A 9 -23.66 11.08 3.84
N GLY A 10 -24.30 10.22 4.64
CA GLY A 10 -23.68 9.25 5.55
C GLY A 10 -22.89 8.09 4.93
N ASP A 11 -22.30 8.27 3.76
CA ASP A 11 -21.39 7.30 3.13
C ASP A 11 -20.05 8.00 2.86
N ARG A 12 -18.97 7.45 3.43
CA ARG A 12 -17.64 8.10 3.35
C ARG A 12 -17.19 8.11 1.89
N PRO A 13 -16.72 9.24 1.34
CA PRO A 13 -16.35 9.32 -0.07
C PRO A 13 -15.29 8.26 -0.41
N VAL A 14 -15.51 7.55 -1.51
CA VAL A 14 -14.53 6.60 -2.07
C VAL A 14 -13.36 7.40 -2.61
N LEU A 15 -12.16 7.11 -2.11
CA LEU A 15 -10.93 7.75 -2.55
C LEU A 15 -10.35 7.01 -3.77
N MET A 16 -10.24 5.68 -3.66
CA MET A 16 -9.65 4.84 -4.70
C MET A 16 -10.10 3.39 -4.58
N THR A 17 -9.93 2.63 -5.67
CA THR A 17 -10.07 1.18 -5.68
C THR A 17 -8.72 0.54 -5.95
N LEU A 18 -8.38 -0.49 -5.17
CA LEU A 18 -7.12 -1.21 -5.26
C LEU A 18 -7.35 -2.67 -5.66
N ARG A 19 -6.46 -3.21 -6.49
CA ARG A 19 -6.33 -4.65 -6.77
C ARG A 19 -4.86 -5.01 -6.70
N VAL A 20 -4.56 -6.20 -6.18
CA VAL A 20 -3.19 -6.69 -6.04
C VAL A 20 -2.98 -7.91 -6.92
N SER A 21 -1.92 -7.89 -7.72
CA SER A 21 -1.41 -9.07 -8.40
C SER A 21 -0.22 -9.65 -7.64
N ARG A 22 -0.15 -10.97 -7.55
CA ARG A 22 0.95 -11.71 -6.91
C ARG A 22 1.79 -12.51 -7.90
N ASP A 23 1.49 -12.38 -9.19
CA ASP A 23 2.04 -13.18 -10.29
C ASP A 23 2.42 -12.30 -11.50
N SER A 24 2.99 -11.13 -11.20
CA SER A 24 3.48 -10.18 -12.21
C SER A 24 2.40 -9.69 -13.18
N GLY A 25 1.19 -9.50 -12.66
CA GLY A 25 0.05 -8.95 -13.41
C GLY A 25 -0.77 -9.98 -14.18
N ARG A 26 -0.45 -11.28 -14.08
CA ARG A 26 -1.18 -12.34 -14.81
C ARG A 26 -2.58 -12.54 -14.25
N SER A 27 -2.74 -12.47 -12.94
CA SER A 27 -4.02 -12.48 -12.26
C SER A 27 -4.10 -11.34 -11.24
N TRP A 28 -5.33 -10.94 -10.97
CA TRP A 28 -5.64 -9.85 -10.07
C TRP A 28 -6.64 -10.32 -9.02
N GLY A 29 -6.30 -10.09 -7.76
CA GLY A 29 -7.19 -10.38 -6.65
C GLY A 29 -8.47 -9.52 -6.64
N PRO A 30 -9.28 -9.68 -5.58
CA PRO A 30 -10.50 -8.91 -5.38
C PRO A 30 -10.26 -7.40 -5.33
N VAL A 31 -11.31 -6.63 -5.64
CA VAL A 31 -11.29 -5.17 -5.50
C VAL A 31 -11.41 -4.79 -4.03
N THR A 32 -10.49 -3.96 -3.55
CA THR A 32 -10.58 -3.30 -2.25
C THR A 32 -10.98 -1.85 -2.48
N VAL A 33 -12.07 -1.41 -1.84
CA VAL A 33 -12.53 -0.01 -1.90
C VAL A 33 -11.91 0.73 -0.72
N VAL A 34 -11.15 1.78 -1.00
CA VAL A 34 -10.55 2.66 0.02
C VAL A 34 -11.41 3.90 0.15
N HIS A 35 -11.92 4.13 1.35
CA HIS A 35 -12.67 5.32 1.71
C HIS A 35 -11.77 6.33 2.40
N VAL A 36 -12.14 7.60 2.37
CA VAL A 36 -11.46 8.64 3.15
C VAL A 36 -11.57 8.30 4.64
N SER A 37 -10.43 8.03 5.27
CA SER A 37 -10.35 7.83 6.72
C SER A 37 -9.93 9.15 7.40
N GLU A 38 -10.81 9.72 8.22
CA GLU A 38 -10.43 10.77 9.16
C GLU A 38 -9.53 10.17 10.25
N GLY A 39 -8.31 10.68 10.41
CA GLY A 39 -7.46 10.42 11.58
C GLY A 39 -6.58 9.16 11.55
N THR A 40 -6.29 8.56 10.40
CA THR A 40 -5.28 7.49 10.33
C THR A 40 -3.90 8.10 10.07
N GLU A 41 -3.12 8.29 11.14
CA GLU A 41 -1.69 8.60 11.02
C GLU A 41 -0.99 7.45 10.27
N PRO A 42 -0.14 7.75 9.27
CA PRO A 42 0.66 6.72 8.63
C PRO A 42 1.55 6.04 9.69
N PRO A 43 1.82 4.73 9.58
CA PRO A 43 2.73 4.08 10.50
C PRO A 43 4.10 4.79 10.49
N LEU A 44 4.61 5.07 11.69
CA LEU A 44 5.85 5.85 11.96
C LEU A 44 7.08 5.32 11.20
N GLU A 45 7.15 4.01 11.00
CA GLU A 45 8.06 3.43 10.03
C GLU A 45 7.23 2.95 8.84
N PRO A 46 7.58 3.35 7.60
CA PRO A 46 6.99 2.73 6.42
C PRO A 46 7.28 1.24 6.55
N MET A 47 6.19 0.47 6.75
CA MET A 47 6.18 -0.97 6.95
C MET A 47 7.41 -1.61 6.30
N ARG A 48 8.30 -2.20 7.11
CA ARG A 48 9.32 -3.14 6.60
C ARG A 48 8.56 -4.33 6.03
N PHE A 49 7.99 -4.13 4.84
CA PHE A 49 7.36 -5.16 4.05
C PHE A 49 8.37 -6.31 3.98
N PRO A 50 7.94 -7.55 4.26
CA PRO A 50 8.89 -8.62 4.51
C PRO A 50 9.87 -8.67 3.33
N PRO A 51 11.18 -8.75 3.60
CA PRO A 51 12.16 -8.82 2.54
C PRO A 51 11.80 -10.00 1.64
N CYS A 52 11.98 -9.85 0.32
CA CYS A 52 11.76 -10.98 -0.58
C CYS A 52 12.69 -12.12 -0.16
N CYS A 53 12.12 -13.24 0.28
CA CYS A 53 12.89 -14.45 0.60
C CYS A 53 13.28 -15.24 -0.66
N CYS A 54 13.15 -14.65 -1.84
CA CYS A 54 13.65 -15.22 -3.08
C CYS A 54 15.19 -15.20 -3.09
N ARG A 55 15.81 -16.26 -3.64
CA ARG A 55 17.28 -16.40 -3.68
C ARG A 55 17.98 -15.15 -4.22
N LEU A 56 17.41 -14.53 -5.26
CA LEU A 56 17.96 -13.33 -5.89
C LEU A 56 18.05 -12.13 -4.92
N CYS A 57 17.00 -11.89 -4.13
CA CYS A 57 16.97 -10.75 -3.20
C CYS A 57 17.75 -11.01 -1.92
N GLN A 58 17.86 -12.27 -1.48
CA GLN A 58 18.70 -12.65 -0.34
C GLN A 58 20.18 -12.35 -0.65
N SER A 59 20.69 -12.81 -1.79
CA SER A 59 22.09 -12.55 -2.19
C SER A 59 22.39 -11.05 -2.37
N ALA A 60 21.44 -10.28 -2.89
CA ALA A 60 21.61 -8.83 -3.05
C ALA A 60 21.67 -8.10 -1.69
N THR A 61 20.91 -8.57 -0.70
CA THR A 61 20.89 -8.01 0.65
C THR A 61 22.21 -8.31 1.40
N GLU A 62 22.71 -9.54 1.30
CA GLU A 62 24.02 -9.93 1.85
C GLU A 62 25.16 -9.08 1.27
N ALA A 63 25.15 -8.88 -0.06
CA ALA A 63 26.13 -8.04 -0.74
C ALA A 63 26.05 -6.56 -0.32
N THR A 64 24.85 -6.07 0.00
CA THR A 64 24.64 -4.69 0.47
C THR A 64 25.06 -4.52 1.93
N SER A 65 24.90 -5.54 2.77
CA SER A 65 25.31 -5.52 4.18
C SER A 65 26.81 -5.73 4.40
N ALA A 66 27.53 -6.25 3.40
CA ALA A 66 28.98 -6.47 3.45
C ALA A 66 29.81 -5.26 2.99
N ARG A 67 29.15 -4.15 2.63
CA ARG A 67 29.77 -2.85 2.33
C ARG A 67 29.66 -1.92 3.51
#